data_AF-A0A4Q5Y4E9-F1
#
_entry.id   AF-A0A4Q5Y4E9-F1
#
_cell.length_a   1.000
_cell.length_b   1.000
_cell.length_c   1.000
_cell.angle_alpha   90.00
_cell.angle_beta   90.00
_cell.angle_gamma   90.00
#
_symmetry.space_group_name_H-M   'P 1'
#
loop_
_entity.id
_entity.type
_entity.pdbx_description
1 polymer ?
#
loop_
_entity_poly.entity_id
_entity_poly.type
_entity_poly.pdbx_seq_one_letter_code
_entity_poly.pdbx_strand_id
1 'polypeptide(L)'
;MAIPMFICSFTKRKFSLRLIPSAHLNNIPYLKILPNPTNITALLVCILLQLAFSAAYPAAKHPDPTKPAHPNRQRDLEGAIRHYRFYKPDSALLLIRKGMADCQSKKDYSCIGEMHNHLGIIHENRGRLESARACYQLSIKAFRQSGDSVGIANELNRLGVLALRKSNYPDAANHFFAALKLYQQQAHKAGIAECY
;
A
#
# COMPACT_ATOMS: atom_id res chain seq x y z
N MET A 1 -43.54 -30.56 -2.61
CA MET A 1 -42.19 -30.33 -3.16
C MET A 1 -41.82 -28.88 -2.89
N ALA A 2 -40.82 -28.63 -2.05
CA ALA A 2 -40.37 -27.28 -1.72
C ALA A 2 -39.36 -26.81 -2.79
N ILE A 3 -39.71 -25.76 -3.53
CA ILE A 3 -38.82 -25.15 -4.53
C ILE A 3 -37.93 -24.13 -3.80
N PRO A 4 -36.59 -24.24 -3.84
CA PRO A 4 -35.73 -23.27 -3.18
C PRO A 4 -35.80 -21.91 -3.91
N MET A 5 -36.14 -20.84 -3.19
CA MET A 5 -36.08 -19.47 -3.71
C MET A 5 -34.65 -18.93 -3.59
N PHE A 6 -34.13 -18.40 -4.71
CA PHE A 6 -32.86 -17.69 -4.74
C PHE A 6 -33.05 -16.24 -4.33
N ILE A 7 -32.33 -15.79 -3.30
CA ILE A 7 -32.27 -14.37 -2.95
C ILE A 7 -30.93 -13.82 -3.44
N CYS A 8 -30.99 -12.78 -4.26
CA CYS A 8 -29.82 -12.05 -4.72
C CYS A 8 -29.55 -10.88 -3.76
N SER A 9 -28.60 -11.03 -2.82
CA SER A 9 -28.26 -9.91 -1.92
C SER A 9 -27.16 -9.04 -2.53
N PHE A 10 -27.43 -7.74 -2.67
CA PHE A 10 -26.44 -6.74 -3.06
C PHE A 10 -25.74 -6.19 -1.81
N THR A 11 -24.44 -6.46 -1.67
CA THR A 11 -23.57 -5.62 -0.83
C THR A 11 -22.40 -5.09 -1.66
N LYS A 12 -22.04 -3.82 -1.40
CA LYS A 12 -21.28 -2.91 -2.27
C LYS A 12 -19.91 -3.38 -2.81
N ARG A 13 -19.43 -4.60 -2.54
CA ARG A 13 -18.12 -5.06 -3.05
C ARG A 13 -17.98 -6.54 -3.45
N LYS A 14 -19.02 -7.39 -3.39
CA LYS A 14 -18.92 -8.78 -3.90
C LYS A 14 -20.31 -9.35 -4.24
N PHE A 15 -20.41 -10.03 -5.38
CA PHE A 15 -21.57 -10.83 -5.74
C PHE A 15 -21.38 -12.23 -5.16
N SER A 16 -22.27 -12.68 -4.28
CA SER A 16 -22.27 -14.07 -3.80
C SER A 16 -23.70 -14.59 -3.74
N LEU A 17 -23.99 -15.61 -4.54
CA LEU A 17 -25.22 -16.38 -4.42
C LEU A 17 -25.14 -17.24 -3.14
N ARG A 18 -26.07 -17.05 -2.19
CA ARG A 18 -26.25 -17.98 -1.07
C ARG A 18 -27.68 -18.52 -1.09
N LEU A 19 -27.79 -19.85 -0.98
CA LEU A 19 -29.04 -20.55 -0.69
C LEU A 19 -29.39 -20.30 0.78
N ILE A 20 -30.55 -19.68 1.04
CA ILE A 20 -31.08 -19.54 2.40
C ILE A 20 -32.40 -20.33 2.47
N PRO A 21 -32.56 -21.25 3.44
CA PRO A 21 -33.83 -21.93 3.66
C PRO A 21 -34.93 -20.95 4.10
N SER A 22 -36.17 -21.23 3.71
CA SER A 22 -37.34 -20.33 3.78
C SER A 22 -37.73 -19.78 5.16
N ALA A 23 -37.12 -20.26 6.26
CA ALA A 23 -37.51 -19.92 7.63
C ALA A 23 -37.05 -18.52 8.12
N HIS A 24 -36.17 -17.81 7.40
CA HIS A 24 -35.63 -16.51 7.83
C HIS A 24 -36.10 -15.29 7.01
N LEU A 25 -37.05 -15.46 6.09
CA LEU A 25 -37.49 -14.42 5.16
C LEU A 25 -38.35 -13.28 5.80
N ASN A 26 -38.90 -13.48 7.00
CA ASN A 26 -39.89 -12.56 7.56
C ASN A 26 -39.34 -11.27 8.18
N ASN A 27 -38.02 -11.04 8.19
CA ASN A 27 -37.41 -9.92 8.91
C ASN A 27 -36.63 -8.91 8.05
N ILE A 28 -36.86 -8.90 6.72
CA ILE A 28 -36.19 -7.94 5.81
C ILE A 28 -37.24 -7.02 5.17
N PRO A 29 -37.29 -5.72 5.53
CA PRO A 29 -38.41 -4.82 5.23
C PRO A 29 -38.53 -4.34 3.76
N TYR A 30 -37.68 -4.81 2.84
CA TYR A 30 -37.61 -4.29 1.46
C TYR A 30 -38.05 -5.25 0.36
N LEU A 31 -38.72 -6.36 0.69
CA LEU A 31 -39.07 -7.42 -0.26
C LEU A 31 -40.58 -7.52 -0.55
N LYS A 32 -41.19 -6.39 -0.87
CA LYS A 32 -42.48 -6.36 -1.59
C LYS A 32 -42.22 -5.74 -2.95
N ILE A 33 -42.78 -6.36 -3.99
CA ILE A 33 -42.71 -6.00 -5.41
C ILE A 33 -41.61 -6.76 -6.18
N LEU A 34 -41.88 -8.02 -6.48
CA LEU A 34 -41.62 -8.57 -7.81
C LEU A 34 -42.83 -9.40 -8.23
N PRO A 35 -43.44 -9.15 -9.41
CA PRO A 35 -44.55 -9.94 -9.91
C PRO A 35 -44.06 -11.30 -10.44
N ASN A 36 -44.93 -12.31 -10.29
CA ASN A 36 -44.84 -13.73 -10.65
C ASN A 36 -43.70 -14.18 -11.61
N PRO A 37 -42.94 -15.26 -11.29
CA PRO A 37 -41.77 -15.73 -12.03
C PRO A 37 -42.07 -16.44 -13.37
N THR A 38 -43.32 -16.50 -13.82
CA THR A 38 -43.70 -17.17 -15.09
C THR A 38 -43.63 -16.26 -16.31
N ASN A 39 -43.46 -14.95 -16.12
CA ASN A 39 -43.52 -14.00 -17.21
C ASN A 39 -42.12 -13.83 -17.85
N ILE A 40 -41.86 -14.63 -18.89
CA ILE A 40 -40.61 -14.64 -19.68
C ILE A 40 -40.21 -13.23 -20.12
N THR A 41 -41.20 -12.35 -20.36
CA THR A 41 -40.99 -10.95 -20.71
C THR A 41 -40.28 -10.14 -19.61
N ALA A 42 -40.58 -10.38 -18.33
CA ALA A 42 -39.93 -9.70 -17.21
C ALA A 42 -38.47 -10.15 -17.04
N LEU A 43 -38.20 -11.43 -17.25
CA LEU A 43 -36.84 -11.97 -17.22
C LEU A 43 -35.99 -11.37 -18.37
N LEU A 44 -36.58 -11.27 -19.56
CA LEU A 44 -35.93 -10.69 -20.74
C LEU A 44 -35.61 -9.21 -20.54
N VAL A 45 -36.53 -8.44 -19.93
CA VAL A 45 -36.30 -7.03 -19.59
C VAL A 45 -35.18 -6.89 -18.55
N CYS A 46 -35.12 -7.75 -17.53
CA CYS A 46 -34.02 -7.75 -16.57
C CYS A 46 -32.66 -8.07 -17.22
N ILE A 47 -32.60 -9.03 -18.14
CA ILE A 47 -31.36 -9.37 -18.86
C ILE A 47 -30.94 -8.23 -19.79
N LEU A 48 -31.89 -7.61 -20.51
CA LEU A 48 -31.62 -6.45 -21.37
C LEU A 48 -31.13 -5.25 -20.55
N LEU A 49 -31.70 -5.00 -19.37
CA LEU A 49 -31.23 -3.96 -18.44
C LEU A 49 -29.84 -4.27 -17.88
N GLN A 50 -29.51 -5.54 -17.58
CA GLN A 50 -28.18 -5.94 -17.13
C GLN A 50 -27.12 -5.79 -18.23
N LEU A 51 -27.45 -6.17 -19.46
CA LEU A 51 -26.57 -6.00 -20.62
C LEU A 51 -26.37 -4.52 -20.94
N ALA A 52 -27.42 -3.70 -20.87
CA ALA A 52 -27.33 -2.25 -21.03
C ALA A 52 -26.49 -1.60 -19.91
N PHE A 53 -26.61 -2.07 -18.67
CA PHE A 53 -25.80 -1.55 -17.55
C PHE A 53 -24.32 -1.92 -17.68
N SER A 54 -24.01 -3.14 -18.17
CA SER A 54 -22.64 -3.59 -18.46
C SER A 54 -22.01 -2.84 -19.64
N ALA A 55 -22.81 -2.50 -20.66
CA ALA A 55 -22.37 -1.71 -21.81
C ALA A 55 -22.18 -0.21 -21.48
N ALA A 56 -23.02 0.34 -20.60
CA ALA A 56 -22.94 1.75 -20.17
C ALA A 56 -21.84 2.00 -19.13
N TYR A 57 -21.53 1.00 -18.30
CA TYR A 57 -20.41 1.03 -17.35
C TYR A 57 -19.42 -0.10 -17.66
N PRO A 58 -18.54 0.06 -18.66
CA PRO A 58 -17.40 -0.83 -18.79
C PRO A 58 -16.67 -0.83 -17.44
N ALA A 59 -16.43 -2.03 -16.88
CA ALA A 59 -15.79 -2.22 -15.58
C ALA A 59 -14.72 -1.14 -15.38
N ALA A 60 -15.00 -0.20 -14.47
CA ALA A 60 -14.18 1.00 -14.32
C ALA A 60 -12.73 0.56 -14.21
N LYS A 61 -11.96 0.81 -15.29
CA LYS A 61 -10.56 0.40 -15.35
C LYS A 61 -9.92 0.99 -14.11
N HIS A 62 -9.49 0.15 -13.18
CA HIS A 62 -8.63 0.62 -12.11
C HIS A 62 -7.51 1.41 -12.78
N PRO A 63 -7.29 2.68 -12.39
CA PRO A 63 -6.30 3.50 -13.06
C PRO A 63 -5.00 2.72 -13.05
N ASP A 64 -4.49 2.47 -14.26
CA ASP A 64 -3.24 1.78 -14.48
C ASP A 64 -2.20 2.44 -13.58
N PRO A 65 -1.57 1.72 -12.62
CA PRO A 65 -0.65 2.32 -11.67
C PRO A 65 0.58 2.94 -12.35
N THR A 66 0.77 2.67 -13.65
CA THR A 66 1.81 3.25 -14.48
C THR A 66 1.35 4.46 -15.31
N LYS A 67 0.05 4.77 -15.34
CA LYS A 67 -0.52 5.82 -16.21
C LYS A 67 -0.99 7.04 -15.40
N PRO A 68 -0.39 8.23 -15.62
CA PRO A 68 -0.65 9.39 -14.79
C PRO A 68 -2.00 10.04 -15.15
N ALA A 69 -2.82 10.29 -14.13
CA ALA A 69 -4.13 10.91 -14.25
C ALA A 69 -4.13 12.46 -14.34
N HIS A 70 -2.98 13.16 -14.42
CA HIS A 70 -2.93 14.61 -14.71
C HIS A 70 -1.63 15.01 -15.45
N PRO A 71 -1.66 16.03 -16.36
CA PRO A 71 -0.58 16.29 -17.31
C PRO A 71 0.71 16.92 -16.75
N ASN A 72 0.81 17.23 -15.46
CA ASN A 72 2.01 17.84 -14.85
C ASN A 72 2.65 16.96 -13.75
N ARG A 73 2.41 15.65 -13.79
CA ARG A 73 2.68 14.69 -12.70
C ARG A 73 4.08 14.06 -12.78
N GLN A 74 5.12 14.88 -12.84
CA GLN A 74 6.51 14.44 -12.60
C GLN A 74 6.90 14.50 -11.10
N ARG A 75 5.99 15.00 -10.24
CA ARG A 75 6.01 14.98 -8.76
C ARG A 75 4.79 14.13 -8.34
N ASP A 76 4.85 13.04 -7.59
CA ASP A 76 5.55 12.70 -6.36
C ASP A 76 5.73 11.17 -6.32
N LEU A 77 6.81 10.67 -6.94
CA LEU A 77 7.09 9.22 -6.98
C LEU A 77 7.29 8.65 -5.57
N GLU A 78 7.94 9.44 -4.71
CA GLU A 78 8.23 9.08 -3.33
C GLU A 78 6.94 8.91 -2.50
N GLY A 79 6.01 9.85 -2.60
CA GLY A 79 4.70 9.76 -1.93
C GLY A 79 3.89 8.54 -2.39
N ALA A 80 3.96 8.19 -3.68
CA ALA A 80 3.34 6.96 -4.18
C ALA A 80 4.01 5.71 -3.57
N ILE A 81 5.34 5.66 -3.49
CA ILE A 81 6.05 4.55 -2.83
C ILE A 81 5.67 4.46 -1.35
N ARG A 82 5.65 5.58 -0.64
CA ARG A 82 5.27 5.67 0.78
C ARG A 82 3.84 5.17 1.03
N HIS A 83 2.92 5.50 0.12
CA HIS A 83 1.55 4.99 0.18
C HIS A 83 1.51 3.47 -0.05
N TYR A 84 2.16 2.96 -1.10
CA TYR A 84 2.03 1.56 -1.48
C TYR A 84 2.89 0.58 -0.68
N ARG A 85 3.99 1.02 -0.02
CA ARG A 85 4.95 0.12 0.64
C ARG A 85 4.35 -0.80 1.71
N PHE A 86 3.21 -0.42 2.30
CA PHE A 86 2.49 -1.23 3.30
C PHE A 86 1.34 -2.04 2.69
N TYR A 87 0.61 -1.52 1.70
CA TYR A 87 -0.60 -2.17 1.16
C TYR A 87 -0.35 -3.00 -0.10
N LYS A 88 0.58 -2.57 -0.96
CA LYS A 88 0.91 -3.16 -2.26
C LYS A 88 2.42 -3.12 -2.51
N PRO A 89 3.20 -3.94 -1.79
CA PRO A 89 4.66 -3.86 -1.83
C PRO A 89 5.24 -4.18 -3.22
N ASP A 90 4.59 -5.01 -4.04
CA ASP A 90 5.09 -5.31 -5.39
C ASP A 90 4.98 -4.10 -6.33
N SER A 91 3.90 -3.31 -6.21
CA SER A 91 3.78 -2.04 -6.91
C SER A 91 4.83 -1.03 -6.43
N ALA A 92 5.08 -0.98 -5.12
CA ALA A 92 6.13 -0.11 -4.56
C ALA A 92 7.53 -0.51 -5.08
N LEU A 93 7.83 -1.81 -5.19
CA LEU A 93 9.10 -2.29 -5.74
C LEU A 93 9.30 -1.88 -7.20
N LEU A 94 8.24 -1.92 -8.02
CA LEU A 94 8.29 -1.45 -9.40
C LEU A 94 8.61 0.06 -9.46
N LEU A 95 7.96 0.86 -8.61
CA LEU A 95 8.19 2.30 -8.53
C LEU A 95 9.61 2.63 -8.03
N ILE A 96 10.10 1.90 -7.03
CA ILE A 96 11.48 2.03 -6.52
C ILE A 96 12.48 1.70 -7.63
N ARG A 97 12.27 0.62 -8.40
CA ARG A 97 13.17 0.26 -9.51
C ARG A 97 13.23 1.37 -10.56
N LYS A 98 12.08 1.95 -10.90
CA LYS A 98 12.02 3.09 -11.83
C LYS A 98 12.75 4.32 -11.28
N GLY A 99 12.45 4.71 -10.03
CA GLY A 99 13.10 5.85 -9.38
C GLY A 99 14.60 5.68 -9.23
N MET A 100 15.05 4.47 -8.89
CA MET A 100 16.47 4.16 -8.74
C MET A 100 17.24 4.34 -10.05
N ALA A 101 16.68 3.94 -11.20
CA ALA A 101 17.30 4.17 -12.50
C ALA A 101 17.42 5.67 -12.82
N ASP A 102 16.36 6.44 -12.57
CA ASP A 102 16.36 7.90 -12.79
C ASP A 102 17.39 8.58 -11.88
N CYS A 103 17.48 8.19 -10.61
CA CYS A 103 18.38 8.80 -9.64
C CYS A 103 19.85 8.41 -9.89
N GLN A 104 20.11 7.19 -10.36
CA GLN A 104 21.45 6.79 -10.83
C GLN A 104 21.87 7.59 -12.06
N SER A 105 20.97 7.82 -13.02
CA SER A 105 21.28 8.58 -14.23
C SER A 105 21.70 10.03 -13.90
N LYS A 106 21.09 10.61 -12.86
CA LYS A 106 21.37 11.96 -12.37
C LYS A 106 22.50 12.02 -11.34
N LYS A 107 23.00 10.87 -10.88
CA LYS A 107 23.92 10.75 -9.73
C LYS A 107 23.39 11.46 -8.47
N ASP A 108 22.08 11.42 -8.28
CA ASP A 108 21.42 11.99 -7.11
C ASP A 108 21.50 11.00 -5.94
N TYR A 109 22.53 11.17 -5.11
CA TYR A 109 22.77 10.30 -3.97
C TYR A 109 21.72 10.44 -2.86
N SER A 110 21.04 11.58 -2.76
CA SER A 110 19.94 11.76 -1.79
C SER A 110 18.77 10.86 -2.18
N CYS A 111 18.34 10.93 -3.44
CA CYS A 111 17.30 10.06 -3.95
C CYS A 111 17.69 8.57 -3.89
N ILE A 112 18.94 8.22 -4.22
CA ILE A 112 19.43 6.84 -4.08
C ILE A 112 19.28 6.35 -2.62
N GLY A 113 19.61 7.22 -1.66
CA GLY A 113 19.42 6.98 -0.23
C GLY A 113 17.96 6.66 0.12
N GLU A 114 17.02 7.48 -0.33
CA GLU A 114 15.58 7.29 -0.11
C GLU A 114 15.04 5.99 -0.75
N MET A 115 15.49 5.66 -1.96
CA MET A 115 15.08 4.43 -2.64
C MET A 115 15.53 3.18 -1.86
N HIS A 116 16.76 3.19 -1.35
CA HIS A 116 17.25 2.11 -0.49
C HIS A 116 16.52 2.06 0.85
N ASN A 117 16.19 3.22 1.45
CA ASN A 117 15.38 3.28 2.65
C ASN A 117 14.03 2.56 2.43
N HIS A 118 13.30 2.93 1.38
CA HIS A 118 11.99 2.34 1.09
C HIS A 118 12.07 0.84 0.83
N LEU A 119 13.11 0.38 0.13
CA LEU A 119 13.37 -1.04 -0.07
C LEU A 119 13.62 -1.75 1.27
N GLY A 120 14.39 -1.13 2.17
CA GLY A 120 14.64 -1.64 3.51
C GLY A 120 13.36 -1.80 4.33
N ILE A 121 12.47 -0.82 4.29
CA ILE A 121 11.15 -0.88 4.97
C ILE A 121 10.32 -2.04 4.43
N ILE A 122 10.29 -2.23 3.10
CA ILE A 122 9.55 -3.35 2.50
C ILE A 122 10.13 -4.69 2.96
N HIS A 123 11.46 -4.81 3.07
CA HIS A 123 12.11 -6.02 3.59
C HIS A 123 11.79 -6.25 5.07
N GLU A 124 11.82 -5.20 5.88
CA GLU A 124 11.49 -5.25 7.31
C GLU A 124 10.05 -5.70 7.54
N ASN A 125 9.10 -5.15 6.78
CA ASN A 125 7.69 -5.53 6.82
C ASN A 125 7.47 -6.99 6.42
N ARG A 126 8.33 -7.53 5.55
CA ARG A 126 8.31 -8.95 5.16
C ARG A 126 9.14 -9.85 6.10
N GLY A 127 9.62 -9.33 7.23
CA GLY A 127 10.43 -10.07 8.21
C GLY A 127 11.86 -10.39 7.77
N ARG A 128 12.31 -9.86 6.62
CA ARG A 128 13.66 -10.09 6.08
C ARG A 128 14.65 -9.10 6.69
N LEU A 129 14.96 -9.29 7.97
CA LEU A 129 15.73 -8.32 8.77
C LEU A 129 17.15 -8.08 8.24
N GLU A 130 17.84 -9.11 7.73
CA GLU A 130 19.19 -8.94 7.15
C GLU A 130 19.14 -8.17 5.83
N SER A 131 18.16 -8.45 4.97
CA SER A 131 17.98 -7.68 3.73
C SER A 131 17.64 -6.23 4.03
N ALA A 132 16.81 -5.97 5.06
CA ALA A 132 16.49 -4.61 5.50
C ALA A 132 17.73 -3.87 5.99
N ARG A 133 18.53 -4.52 6.85
CA ARG A 133 19.81 -3.99 7.34
C ARG A 133 20.75 -3.61 6.18
N ALA A 134 20.92 -4.49 5.20
CA ALA A 134 21.77 -4.22 4.04
C ALA A 134 21.26 -2.99 3.25
N CYS A 135 19.94 -2.86 3.08
CA CYS A 135 19.34 -1.70 2.42
C CYS A 135 19.58 -0.41 3.21
N TYR A 136 19.38 -0.41 4.53
CA TYR A 136 19.64 0.76 5.37
C TYR A 136 21.13 1.17 5.36
N GLN A 137 22.06 0.20 5.32
CA GLN A 137 23.49 0.48 5.17
C GLN A 137 23.84 1.09 3.79
N LEU A 138 23.19 0.64 2.72
CA LEU A 138 23.34 1.26 1.39
C LEU A 138 22.78 2.68 1.37
N SER A 139 21.64 2.90 2.04
CA SER A 139 21.05 4.22 2.22
C SER A 139 21.98 5.18 2.96
N ILE A 140 22.60 4.75 4.06
CA ILE A 140 23.62 5.52 4.79
C ILE A 140 24.80 5.89 3.90
N LYS A 141 25.29 4.96 3.07
CA LYS A 141 26.41 5.25 2.15
C LYS A 141 26.04 6.34 1.15
N ALA A 142 24.82 6.29 0.61
CA ALA A 142 24.33 7.30 -0.33
C ALA A 142 24.11 8.66 0.36
N PHE A 143 23.48 8.70 1.52
CA PHE A 143 23.31 9.95 2.28
C PHE A 143 24.64 10.57 2.73
N ARG A 144 25.65 9.75 3.00
CA ARG A 144 27.02 10.25 3.24
C ARG A 144 27.62 10.90 2.00
N GLN A 145 27.32 10.40 0.81
CA GLN A 145 27.77 11.02 -0.44
C GLN A 145 27.02 12.32 -0.76
N SER A 146 25.74 12.44 -0.37
CA SER A 146 24.98 13.69 -0.52
C SER A 146 25.21 14.71 0.60
N GLY A 147 25.86 14.31 1.70
CA GLY A 147 26.02 15.16 2.89
C GLY A 147 24.76 15.26 3.76
N ASP A 148 23.75 14.40 3.53
CA ASP A 148 22.51 14.42 4.29
C ASP A 148 22.64 13.68 5.63
N SER A 149 23.05 14.43 6.66
CA SER A 149 23.15 13.91 8.03
C SER A 149 21.81 13.53 8.67
N VAL A 150 20.68 14.14 8.25
CA VAL A 150 19.34 13.80 8.77
C VAL A 150 18.91 12.46 8.20
N GLY A 151 19.14 12.22 6.91
CA GLY A 151 18.98 10.92 6.26
C GLY A 151 19.81 9.83 6.95
N ILE A 152 21.08 10.09 7.26
CA ILE A 152 21.93 9.14 8.00
C ILE A 152 21.31 8.83 9.39
N ALA A 153 20.84 9.85 10.12
CA ALA A 153 20.23 9.66 11.43
C ALA A 153 18.95 8.81 11.36
N ASN A 154 18.10 9.03 10.34
CA ASN A 154 16.90 8.23 10.10
C ASN A 154 17.24 6.75 9.89
N GLU A 155 18.26 6.44 9.09
CA GLU A 155 18.67 5.05 8.85
C GLU A 155 19.31 4.40 10.08
N LEU A 156 20.07 5.17 10.88
CA LEU A 156 20.59 4.70 12.17
C LEU A 156 19.45 4.36 13.13
N ASN A 157 18.41 5.18 13.20
CA ASN A 157 17.21 4.89 13.98
C ASN A 157 16.57 3.55 13.53
N ARG A 158 16.44 3.33 12.22
CA ARG A 158 15.94 2.05 11.67
C ARG A 158 16.83 0.86 12.01
N LEU A 159 18.14 1.00 11.98
CA LEU A 159 19.07 -0.04 12.42
C LEU A 159 18.93 -0.35 13.91
N GLY A 160 18.69 0.67 14.74
CA GLY A 160 18.37 0.50 16.16
C GLY A 160 17.09 -0.31 16.37
N VAL A 161 16.03 0.00 15.63
CA VAL A 161 14.78 -0.79 15.64
C VAL A 161 15.04 -2.24 15.22
N LEU A 162 15.82 -2.49 14.16
CA LEU A 162 16.17 -3.86 13.76
C LEU A 162 16.96 -4.61 14.84
N ALA A 163 17.84 -3.94 15.58
CA ALA A 163 18.57 -4.52 16.71
C ALA A 163 17.64 -4.86 17.88
N LEU A 164 16.67 -3.99 18.19
CA LEU A 164 15.62 -4.29 19.18
C LEU A 164 14.80 -5.53 18.79
N ARG A 165 14.42 -5.66 17.52
CA ARG A 165 13.68 -6.84 17.03
C ARG A 165 14.46 -8.15 17.17
N LYS A 166 15.77 -8.08 17.38
CA LYS A 166 16.67 -9.21 17.64
C LYS A 166 17.08 -9.34 19.10
N SER A 167 16.48 -8.56 19.99
CA SER A 167 16.83 -8.48 21.42
C SER A 167 18.29 -8.08 21.69
N ASN A 168 18.94 -7.40 20.74
CA ASN A 168 20.29 -6.86 20.92
C ASN A 168 20.19 -5.39 21.37
N TYR A 169 19.90 -5.22 22.65
CA TYR A 169 19.72 -3.91 23.28
C TYR A 169 20.97 -3.03 23.26
N PRO A 170 22.21 -3.56 23.50
CA PRO A 170 23.42 -2.75 23.41
C PRO A 170 23.62 -2.11 22.04
N ASP A 171 23.46 -2.89 20.95
CA ASP A 171 23.62 -2.34 19.60
C ASP A 171 22.50 -1.37 19.24
N ALA A 172 21.27 -1.64 19.71
CA ALA A 172 20.15 -0.71 19.52
C ALA A 172 20.45 0.66 20.16
N ALA A 173 20.90 0.67 21.42
CA ALA A 173 21.27 1.90 22.12
C ALA A 173 22.37 2.67 21.39
N ASN A 174 23.42 1.97 20.93
CA ASN A 174 24.49 2.59 20.14
C ASN A 174 23.96 3.28 18.88
N HIS A 175 23.05 2.62 18.14
CA HIS A 175 22.43 3.19 16.96
C HIS A 175 21.57 4.42 17.28
N PHE A 176 20.73 4.37 18.32
CA PHE A 176 19.89 5.50 18.71
C PHE A 176 20.72 6.69 19.21
N PHE A 177 21.77 6.47 20.01
CA PHE A 177 22.65 7.55 20.45
C PHE A 177 23.41 8.20 19.28
N ALA A 178 23.84 7.40 18.30
CA ALA A 178 24.46 7.93 17.09
C ALA A 178 23.47 8.79 16.28
N ALA A 179 22.21 8.34 16.13
CA ALA A 179 21.16 9.12 15.47
C ALA A 179 20.85 10.42 16.22
N LEU A 180 20.69 10.34 17.55
CA LEU A 180 20.42 11.49 18.42
C LEU A 180 21.49 12.57 18.28
N LYS A 181 22.77 12.19 18.29
CA LYS A 181 23.89 13.13 18.12
C LYS A 181 23.80 13.88 16.79
N LEU A 182 23.46 13.19 15.70
CA LEU A 182 23.30 13.82 14.39
C LEU A 182 22.08 14.76 14.34
N TYR A 183 20.93 14.34 14.90
CA TYR A 183 19.77 15.22 14.97
C TYR A 183 20.03 16.47 15.83
N GLN A 184 20.77 16.35 16.93
CA GLN A 184 21.17 17.47 17.76
C GLN A 184 22.08 18.45 17.01
N GLN A 185 23.07 17.94 16.26
CA GLN A 185 23.94 18.76 15.41
C GLN A 185 23.16 19.57 14.37
N GLN A 186 22.04 19.02 13.89
CA GLN A 186 21.16 19.67 12.92
C GLN A 186 19.97 20.43 13.55
N ALA A 187 19.91 20.52 14.88
CA ALA A 187 18.75 21.07 15.61
C ALA A 187 17.39 20.48 15.19
N HIS A 188 17.38 19.22 14.73
CA HIS A 188 16.21 18.54 14.17
C HIS A 188 15.31 17.97 15.27
N LYS A 189 14.42 18.82 15.80
CA LYS A 189 13.58 18.51 16.99
C LYS A 189 12.74 17.23 16.87
N ALA A 190 12.14 16.98 15.70
CA ALA A 190 11.33 15.78 15.49
C ALA A 190 12.16 14.49 15.61
N GLY A 191 13.35 14.48 15.00
CA GLY A 191 14.25 13.32 15.09
C GLY A 191 14.84 13.10 16.48
N ILE A 192 15.07 14.18 17.23
CA ILE A 192 15.44 14.09 18.65
C ILE A 192 14.33 13.35 19.43
N ALA A 193 13.06 13.71 19.20
CA ALA A 193 11.94 13.06 19.86
C ALA A 193 11.80 11.58 19.48
N GLU A 194 12.12 11.20 18.23
CA GLU A 194 12.08 9.80 17.78
C GLU A 194 13.18 8.92 18.42
N CYS A 195 14.21 9.52 19.01
CA CYS A 195 15.31 8.78 19.66
C CYS A 195 15.09 8.52 21.15
N TYR A 196 14.10 9.17 21.78
CA TYR A 196 13.73 9.00 23.19
C TYR A 196 12.56 8.02 23.34
#